data_AF-A0A4P6HE55-F1
#
_entry.id   AF-A0A4P6HE55-F1
#
_cell.length_a   1.000
_cell.length_b   1.000
_cell.length_c   1.000
_cell.angle_alpha   90.00
_cell.angle_beta   90.00
_cell.angle_gamma   90.00
#
_symmetry.space_group_name_H-M   'P 1'
#
loop_
_entity.id
_entity.type
_entity.pdbx_description
1 polymer ?
#
loop_
_entity_poly.entity_id
_entity_poly.type
_entity_poly.pdbx_seq_one_letter_code
_entity_poly.pdbx_strand_id
1 'polypeptide(L)'
;MSYSASNRVPQLALKGRGTRMFVPAMALAVALLGGCANRDSVTVGAIPDDYRTNHPIMISQQDKTLDIPVGASDRGMTRAQSESLLGFLEGYDRAAASVLTISVPSGSANEIAAQSTARGLAKVASTNGIRRDRIAFISYDAGAGDIAAPVRVTYSAMRAHTDKCGRWSADIGDTTENKHYTNFGCSYQNNLAAQIANPNDLLGPRQQTPVDATRRGVVIDGYRKAPFYTPAPRTEVEY
;
A
#
# COMPACT_ATOMS: atom_id res chain seq x y z
N MET A 1 -46.32 -60.80 41.71
CA MET A 1 -45.98 -60.62 43.14
C MET A 1 -45.44 -59.22 43.31
N SER A 2 -46.27 -58.36 43.84
CA SER A 2 -46.05 -56.94 44.09
C SER A 2 -45.10 -56.74 45.26
N TYR A 3 -44.19 -55.77 45.19
CA TYR A 3 -43.83 -54.93 46.34
C TYR A 3 -43.48 -53.54 45.84
N SER A 4 -44.39 -52.60 46.09
CA SER A 4 -44.24 -51.16 45.90
C SER A 4 -43.66 -50.59 47.20
N ALA A 5 -42.43 -50.07 47.16
CA ALA A 5 -41.81 -49.40 48.30
C ALA A 5 -42.04 -47.88 48.17
N SER A 6 -43.05 -47.41 48.91
CA SER A 6 -43.37 -45.99 49.12
C SER A 6 -42.37 -45.37 50.10
N ASN A 7 -41.44 -44.54 49.61
CA ASN A 7 -40.60 -43.71 50.47
C ASN A 7 -41.30 -42.37 50.74
N ARG A 8 -41.93 -42.27 51.92
CA ARG A 8 -42.36 -40.99 52.51
C ARG A 8 -41.15 -40.28 53.09
N VAL A 9 -40.84 -39.10 52.56
CA VAL A 9 -39.90 -38.16 53.17
C VAL A 9 -40.64 -37.41 54.30
N PRO A 10 -40.06 -37.29 55.51
CA PRO A 10 -40.70 -36.56 56.60
C PRO A 10 -40.72 -35.06 56.31
N GLN A 11 -41.89 -34.43 56.44
CA GLN A 11 -42.03 -32.98 56.45
C GLN A 11 -41.48 -32.42 57.76
N LEU A 12 -40.31 -31.79 57.69
CA LEU A 12 -39.78 -30.96 58.76
C LEU A 12 -40.57 -29.65 58.81
N ALA A 13 -41.40 -29.51 59.85
CA ALA A 13 -42.08 -28.29 60.20
C ALA A 13 -41.07 -27.25 60.73
N LEU A 14 -40.70 -26.25 59.92
CA LEU A 14 -40.00 -25.08 60.41
C LEU A 14 -41.00 -24.11 61.04
N LYS A 15 -41.04 -24.14 62.38
CA LYS A 15 -41.79 -23.19 63.21
C LYS A 15 -40.84 -22.08 63.66
N GLY A 16 -41.06 -20.88 63.12
CA GLY A 16 -40.93 -19.64 63.88
C GLY A 16 -39.64 -18.83 63.77
N ARG A 17 -39.89 -17.53 63.54
CA ARG A 17 -39.15 -16.33 63.96
C ARG A 17 -37.96 -15.87 63.10
N GLY A 18 -38.27 -14.86 62.29
CA GLY A 18 -37.43 -13.65 62.25
C GLY A 18 -36.20 -13.71 61.37
N THR A 19 -36.35 -14.03 60.08
CA THR A 19 -35.23 -13.95 59.13
C THR A 19 -35.66 -13.16 57.90
N ARG A 20 -35.75 -11.83 58.06
CA ARG A 20 -36.11 -10.90 56.97
C ARG A 20 -34.98 -9.96 56.52
N MET A 21 -33.72 -10.20 56.92
CA MET A 21 -32.66 -9.20 56.62
C MET A 21 -31.36 -9.72 56.00
N PHE A 22 -31.17 -11.02 55.78
CA PHE A 22 -29.90 -11.55 55.24
C PHE A 22 -29.97 -12.15 53.82
N VAL A 23 -31.14 -12.13 53.17
CA VAL A 23 -31.28 -12.55 51.77
C VAL A 23 -30.73 -11.53 50.76
N PRO A 24 -30.86 -10.19 50.92
CA PRO A 24 -30.42 -9.27 49.87
C PRO A 24 -28.89 -9.15 49.78
N ALA A 25 -28.15 -9.41 50.86
CA ALA A 25 -26.69 -9.29 50.87
C ALA A 25 -25.99 -10.42 50.09
N MET A 26 -26.54 -11.63 50.11
CA MET A 26 -25.95 -12.78 49.40
C MET A 26 -26.23 -12.70 47.89
N ALA A 27 -27.40 -12.19 47.48
CA ALA A 27 -27.71 -11.95 46.07
C ALA A 27 -26.82 -10.85 45.45
N LEU A 28 -26.51 -9.80 46.22
CA LEU A 28 -25.61 -8.73 45.76
C LEU A 28 -24.16 -9.21 45.59
N ALA A 29 -23.69 -10.10 46.46
CA ALA A 29 -22.35 -10.68 46.35
C ALA A 29 -22.21 -11.56 45.09
N VAL A 30 -23.19 -12.41 44.80
CA VAL A 30 -23.17 -13.25 43.58
C VAL A 30 -23.26 -12.40 42.30
N ALA A 31 -24.00 -11.29 42.33
CA ALA A 31 -24.04 -10.33 41.22
C ALA A 31 -22.69 -9.61 40.99
N LEU A 32 -21.94 -9.31 42.05
CA LEU A 32 -20.61 -8.70 41.96
C LEU A 32 -19.53 -9.70 41.48
N LEU A 33 -19.70 -11.00 41.72
CA LEU A 33 -18.78 -12.06 41.26
C LEU A 33 -19.03 -12.52 39.81
N GLY A 34 -20.20 -12.23 39.23
CA GLY A 34 -20.54 -12.58 37.84
C GLY A 34 -19.79 -11.76 36.76
N GLY A 35 -19.14 -10.65 37.14
CA GLY A 35 -18.43 -9.77 36.20
C GLY A 35 -17.08 -10.31 35.69
N CYS A 36 -16.55 -11.39 36.28
CA CYS A 36 -15.22 -11.94 35.91
C CYS A 36 -15.27 -13.21 35.05
N ALA A 37 -16.46 -13.62 34.59
CA ALA A 37 -16.63 -14.86 33.83
C ALA A 37 -16.38 -14.73 32.32
N ASN A 38 -16.15 -13.51 31.79
CA ASN A 38 -15.79 -13.35 30.38
C ASN A 38 -14.27 -13.39 30.22
N ARG A 39 -13.68 -14.56 30.47
CA ARG A 39 -12.38 -14.89 29.89
C ARG A 39 -12.68 -15.49 28.53
N ASP A 40 -12.91 -14.62 27.57
CA ASP A 40 -12.82 -15.00 26.17
C ASP A 40 -11.41 -15.57 25.99
N SER A 41 -11.32 -16.90 26.06
CA SER A 41 -10.19 -17.63 25.54
C SER A 41 -10.13 -17.22 24.08
N VAL A 42 -9.26 -16.26 23.77
CA VAL A 42 -8.88 -15.94 22.40
C VAL A 42 -8.20 -17.20 21.88
N THR A 43 -9.00 -18.14 21.41
CA THR A 43 -8.59 -19.09 20.39
C THR A 43 -8.22 -18.17 19.24
N VAL A 44 -6.92 -17.90 19.11
CA VAL A 44 -6.33 -17.42 17.88
C VAL A 44 -6.46 -18.55 16.87
N GLY A 45 -7.69 -18.81 16.44
CA GLY A 45 -7.93 -19.17 15.06
C GLY A 45 -7.52 -17.95 14.26
N ALA A 46 -6.21 -17.70 14.18
CA ALA A 46 -5.65 -16.87 13.14
C ALA A 46 -6.01 -17.62 11.86
N ILE A 47 -7.22 -17.36 11.34
CA ILE A 47 -7.35 -17.18 9.90
C ILE A 47 -6.23 -16.20 9.63
N PRO A 48 -5.15 -16.63 8.95
CA PRO A 48 -4.00 -15.76 8.81
C PRO A 48 -4.54 -14.51 8.13
N ASP A 49 -4.56 -13.39 8.85
CA ASP A 49 -4.65 -12.07 8.25
C ASP A 49 -3.28 -11.78 7.61
N ASP A 50 -2.82 -12.77 6.86
CA ASP A 50 -1.59 -12.76 6.12
C ASP A 50 -1.93 -12.06 4.83
N TYR A 51 -1.41 -10.85 4.71
CA TYR A 51 -1.50 -10.01 3.53
C TYR A 51 -1.16 -10.78 2.24
N ARG A 52 -0.33 -11.84 2.32
CA ARG A 52 0.08 -12.67 1.18
C ARG A 52 -1.07 -13.46 0.57
N THR A 53 -2.10 -13.78 1.34
CA THR A 53 -3.27 -14.56 0.88
C THR A 53 -4.42 -13.64 0.47
N ASN A 54 -4.63 -12.54 1.19
CA ASN A 54 -5.80 -11.68 1.00
C ASN A 54 -5.59 -10.53 -0.01
N HIS A 55 -4.35 -10.07 -0.22
CA HIS A 55 -4.05 -8.91 -1.06
C HIS A 55 -2.74 -9.07 -1.83
N PRO A 56 -2.63 -10.05 -2.75
CA PRO A 56 -1.40 -10.24 -3.51
C PRO A 56 -1.07 -9.01 -4.36
N ILE A 57 0.22 -8.67 -4.42
CA ILE A 57 0.70 -7.69 -5.41
C ILE A 57 0.70 -8.38 -6.77
N MET A 58 -0.13 -7.85 -7.66
CA MET A 58 -0.24 -8.29 -9.04
C MET A 58 0.62 -7.41 -9.93
N ILE A 59 1.24 -8.03 -10.93
CA ILE A 59 2.08 -7.35 -11.91
C ILE A 59 1.36 -7.42 -13.25
N SER A 60 1.06 -6.27 -13.83
CA SER A 60 0.49 -6.20 -15.17
C SER A 60 1.08 -5.05 -15.97
N GLN A 61 1.00 -5.18 -17.29
CA GLN A 61 1.30 -4.09 -18.20
C GLN A 61 0.15 -3.09 -18.16
N GLN A 62 0.46 -1.84 -17.83
CA GLN A 62 -0.50 -0.74 -17.79
C GLN A 62 0.06 0.44 -18.58
N ASP A 63 -0.84 1.18 -19.21
CA ASP A 63 -0.48 2.40 -19.91
C ASP A 63 -0.25 3.53 -18.91
N LYS A 64 0.92 4.13 -18.98
CA LYS A 64 1.22 5.40 -18.33
C LYS A 64 0.92 6.51 -19.33
N THR A 65 0.24 7.54 -18.85
CA THR A 65 -0.20 8.67 -19.68
C THR A 65 0.21 9.99 -19.03
N LEU A 66 0.74 10.89 -19.85
CA LEU A 66 1.03 12.28 -19.50
C LEU A 66 0.31 13.19 -20.48
N ASP A 67 -0.57 14.04 -19.96
CA ASP A 67 -1.24 15.08 -20.74
C ASP A 67 -0.43 16.38 -20.64
N ILE A 68 0.09 16.83 -21.79
CA ILE A 68 0.86 18.06 -21.92
C ILE A 68 -0.10 19.19 -22.35
N PRO A 69 -0.38 20.19 -21.49
CA PRO A 69 -1.23 21.31 -21.88
C PRO A 69 -0.53 22.15 -22.95
N VAL A 70 -1.28 22.58 -23.96
CA VAL A 70 -0.79 23.42 -25.06
C VAL A 70 -1.74 24.59 -25.27
N GLY A 71 -1.21 25.81 -25.17
CA GLY A 71 -1.97 27.01 -25.48
C GLY A 71 -2.11 27.21 -27.00
N ALA A 72 -3.22 27.79 -27.44
CA ALA A 72 -3.45 28.07 -28.87
C ALA A 72 -2.39 29.01 -29.48
N SER A 73 -1.74 29.85 -28.66
CA SER A 73 -0.67 30.76 -29.07
C SER A 73 0.74 30.18 -28.95
N ASP A 74 0.88 28.94 -28.49
CA ASP A 74 2.19 28.30 -28.34
C ASP A 74 2.82 28.07 -29.73
N ARG A 75 4.09 28.44 -29.88
CA ARG A 75 4.83 28.29 -31.14
C ARG A 75 5.60 26.96 -31.23
N GLY A 76 5.49 26.13 -30.21
CA GLY A 76 6.15 24.85 -30.10
C GLY A 76 6.36 24.47 -28.64
N MET A 77 7.15 23.42 -28.44
CA MET A 77 7.38 22.86 -27.13
C MET A 77 8.14 23.83 -26.22
N THR A 78 7.59 24.06 -25.02
CA THR A 78 8.22 24.89 -23.99
C THR A 78 9.21 24.09 -23.14
N ARG A 79 10.08 24.80 -22.41
CA ARG A 79 11.02 24.17 -21.48
C ARG A 79 10.30 23.38 -20.37
N ALA A 80 9.24 23.94 -19.81
CA ALA A 80 8.46 23.27 -18.78
C ALA A 80 7.84 21.95 -19.29
N GLN A 81 7.28 21.96 -20.51
CA GLN A 81 6.77 20.74 -21.16
C GLN A 81 7.89 19.70 -21.39
N SER A 82 9.11 20.16 -21.69
CA SER A 82 10.29 19.28 -21.79
C SER A 82 10.66 18.63 -20.48
N GLU A 83 10.71 19.39 -19.41
CA GLU A 83 11.06 18.89 -18.08
C GLU A 83 10.00 17.87 -17.61
N SER A 84 8.71 18.16 -17.82
CA SER A 84 7.62 17.23 -17.54
C SER A 84 7.73 15.93 -18.35
N LEU A 85 8.04 16.00 -19.65
CA LEU A 85 8.26 14.81 -20.47
C LEU A 85 9.44 13.99 -19.94
N LEU A 86 10.56 14.64 -19.61
CA LEU A 86 11.75 13.94 -19.11
C LEU A 86 11.48 13.22 -17.79
N GLY A 87 10.77 13.86 -16.85
CA GLY A 87 10.37 13.20 -15.59
C GLY A 87 9.43 12.02 -15.85
N PHE A 88 8.50 12.13 -16.78
CA PHE A 88 7.61 11.03 -17.15
C PHE A 88 8.34 9.85 -17.81
N LEU A 89 9.41 10.13 -18.55
CA LEU A 89 10.26 9.13 -19.20
C LEU A 89 11.30 8.49 -18.26
N GLU A 90 11.42 8.93 -17.01
CA GLU A 90 12.32 8.29 -16.03
C GLU A 90 11.99 6.80 -15.83
N GLY A 91 10.69 6.47 -15.84
CA GLY A 91 10.20 5.09 -15.73
C GLY A 91 10.07 4.34 -17.05
N TYR A 92 10.58 4.88 -18.16
CA TYR A 92 10.51 4.25 -19.48
C TYR A 92 11.62 3.19 -19.62
N ASP A 93 11.22 1.93 -19.80
CA ASP A 93 12.16 0.84 -20.03
C ASP A 93 12.61 0.81 -21.50
N ARG A 94 13.82 1.32 -21.74
CA ARG A 94 14.45 1.34 -23.07
C ARG A 94 14.76 -0.07 -23.60
N ALA A 95 14.94 -1.06 -22.73
CA ALA A 95 15.23 -2.44 -23.13
C ALA A 95 13.95 -3.19 -23.52
N ALA A 96 12.83 -2.93 -22.82
CA ALA A 96 11.53 -3.48 -23.20
C ALA A 96 11.00 -2.93 -24.53
N ALA A 97 11.54 -1.81 -25.01
CA ALA A 97 11.23 -1.19 -26.30
C ALA A 97 9.73 -0.95 -26.53
N SER A 98 9.00 -0.55 -25.48
CA SER A 98 7.58 -0.21 -25.59
C SER A 98 7.37 0.99 -26.51
N VAL A 99 6.28 1.00 -27.27
CA VAL A 99 5.98 2.10 -28.18
C VAL A 99 5.56 3.32 -27.36
N LEU A 100 6.21 4.45 -27.62
CA LEU A 100 5.81 5.76 -27.12
C LEU A 100 4.82 6.37 -28.11
N THR A 101 3.57 6.45 -27.72
CA THR A 101 2.49 7.03 -28.52
C THR A 101 2.29 8.48 -28.14
N ILE A 102 2.34 9.38 -29.12
CA ILE A 102 2.03 10.80 -28.98
C ILE A 102 0.70 11.04 -29.69
N SER A 103 -0.35 11.22 -28.91
CA SER A 103 -1.69 11.52 -29.40
C SER A 103 -1.89 13.02 -29.50
N VAL A 104 -2.16 13.49 -30.71
CA VAL A 104 -2.33 14.91 -31.03
C VAL A 104 -3.81 15.21 -31.23
N PRO A 105 -4.36 16.24 -30.57
CA PRO A 105 -5.74 16.64 -30.81
C PRO A 105 -5.92 17.18 -32.23
N SER A 106 -7.06 16.87 -32.84
CA SER A 106 -7.54 17.44 -34.09
C SER A 106 -8.90 18.10 -33.88
N GLY A 107 -9.19 19.15 -34.65
CA GLY A 107 -10.46 19.87 -34.60
C GLY A 107 -10.57 20.93 -33.49
N SER A 108 -9.58 21.01 -32.58
CA SER A 108 -9.52 22.04 -31.53
C SER A 108 -8.85 23.33 -32.01
N ALA A 109 -9.09 24.44 -31.31
CA ALA A 109 -8.51 25.75 -31.68
C ALA A 109 -6.98 25.79 -31.61
N ASN A 110 -6.38 24.90 -30.84
CA ASN A 110 -4.93 24.79 -30.64
C ASN A 110 -4.26 23.69 -31.49
N GLU A 111 -4.96 23.06 -32.45
CA GLU A 111 -4.45 21.92 -33.23
C GLU A 111 -3.05 22.17 -33.84
N ILE A 112 -2.84 23.33 -34.46
CA ILE A 112 -1.54 23.67 -35.09
C ILE A 112 -0.42 23.76 -34.05
N ALA A 113 -0.70 24.41 -32.91
CA ALA A 113 0.24 24.52 -31.80
C ALA A 113 0.54 23.14 -31.17
N ALA A 114 -0.49 22.30 -31.04
CA ALA A 114 -0.37 20.93 -30.56
C ALA A 114 0.49 20.06 -31.48
N GLN A 115 0.33 20.17 -32.81
CA GLN A 115 1.20 19.50 -33.79
C GLN A 115 2.66 19.97 -33.72
N SER A 116 2.90 21.27 -33.52
CA SER A 116 4.27 21.81 -33.31
C SER A 116 4.89 21.22 -32.03
N THR A 117 4.13 21.22 -30.94
CA THR A 117 4.55 20.69 -29.64
C THR A 117 4.83 19.18 -29.71
N ALA A 118 3.96 18.41 -30.37
CA ALA A 118 4.12 16.97 -30.57
C ALA A 118 5.44 16.60 -31.28
N ARG A 119 5.81 17.37 -32.31
CA ARG A 119 7.11 17.21 -32.99
C ARG A 119 8.30 17.51 -32.06
N GLY A 120 8.17 18.55 -31.23
CA GLY A 120 9.13 18.86 -30.18
C GLY A 120 9.28 17.70 -29.18
N LEU A 121 8.16 17.15 -28.70
CA LEU A 121 8.15 16.04 -27.73
C LEU A 121 8.86 14.81 -28.30
N ALA A 122 8.58 14.43 -29.55
CA ALA A 122 9.28 13.34 -30.23
C ALA A 122 10.78 13.61 -30.41
N LYS A 123 11.17 14.86 -30.67
CA LYS A 123 12.58 15.25 -30.76
C LYS A 123 13.29 15.12 -29.41
N VAL A 124 12.65 15.55 -28.32
CA VAL A 124 13.20 15.41 -26.97
C VAL A 124 13.29 13.93 -26.57
N ALA A 125 12.23 13.15 -26.77
CA ALA A 125 12.23 11.71 -26.53
C ALA A 125 13.36 11.00 -27.29
N SER A 126 13.52 11.30 -28.59
CA SER A 126 14.57 10.67 -29.40
C SER A 126 15.98 11.07 -29.02
N THR A 127 16.18 12.31 -28.58
CA THR A 127 17.48 12.79 -28.07
C THR A 127 17.83 12.16 -26.72
N ASN A 128 16.83 11.67 -25.97
CA ASN A 128 17.00 11.01 -24.66
C ASN A 128 16.97 9.47 -24.73
N GLY A 129 17.29 8.91 -25.91
CA GLY A 129 17.55 7.48 -26.09
C GLY A 129 16.35 6.64 -26.52
N ILE A 130 15.19 7.23 -26.79
CA ILE A 130 14.06 6.52 -27.40
C ILE A 130 14.29 6.42 -28.91
N ARG A 131 14.28 5.21 -29.47
CA ARG A 131 14.49 5.05 -30.90
C ARG A 131 13.29 5.63 -31.68
N ARG A 132 13.56 6.25 -32.83
CA ARG A 132 12.51 6.89 -33.65
C ARG A 132 11.44 5.92 -34.15
N ASP A 133 11.81 4.67 -34.45
CA ASP A 133 10.88 3.61 -34.85
C ASP A 133 9.97 3.13 -33.71
N ARG A 134 10.21 3.60 -32.48
CA ARG A 134 9.38 3.34 -31.30
C ARG A 134 8.53 4.54 -30.90
N ILE A 135 8.53 5.61 -31.69
CA ILE A 135 7.67 6.78 -31.46
C ILE A 135 6.56 6.76 -32.50
N ALA A 136 5.33 6.57 -32.05
CA ALA A 136 4.13 6.59 -32.89
C ALA A 136 3.35 7.89 -32.68
N PHE A 137 2.77 8.42 -33.76
CA PHE A 137 1.83 9.53 -33.68
C PHE A 137 0.44 9.02 -33.99
N ILE A 138 -0.54 9.41 -33.18
CA ILE A 138 -1.95 9.20 -33.47
C ILE A 138 -2.70 10.52 -33.32
N SER A 139 -3.80 10.68 -34.04
CA SER A 139 -4.70 11.82 -33.87
C SER A 139 -5.93 11.40 -33.06
N TYR A 140 -6.47 12.28 -32.25
CA TYR A 140 -7.76 12.09 -31.60
C TYR A 140 -8.63 13.34 -31.79
N ASP A 141 -9.94 13.16 -31.91
CA ASP A 141 -10.88 14.27 -32.06
C ASP A 141 -11.13 14.94 -30.70
N ALA A 142 -10.80 16.23 -30.59
CA ALA A 142 -11.03 17.03 -29.40
C ALA A 142 -12.31 17.90 -29.50
N GLY A 143 -12.92 17.97 -30.69
CA GLY A 143 -14.09 18.81 -30.97
C GLY A 143 -13.78 20.32 -31.03
N ALA A 144 -14.59 21.04 -31.81
CA ALA A 144 -14.40 22.47 -32.08
C ALA A 144 -14.57 23.41 -30.86
N GLY A 145 -15.12 22.90 -29.75
CA GLY A 145 -15.31 23.66 -28.51
C GLY A 145 -14.09 23.67 -27.59
N ASP A 146 -13.10 22.80 -27.82
CA ASP A 146 -11.90 22.74 -26.99
C ASP A 146 -10.85 23.75 -27.48
N ILE A 147 -10.51 24.70 -26.62
CA ILE A 147 -9.57 25.78 -26.93
C ILE A 147 -8.14 25.38 -26.55
N ALA A 148 -7.96 24.36 -25.70
CA ALA A 148 -6.68 24.00 -25.10
C ALA A 148 -6.53 22.48 -24.92
N ALA A 149 -6.92 21.71 -25.95
CA ALA A 149 -6.80 20.26 -25.95
C ALA A 149 -5.33 19.82 -25.74
N PRO A 150 -5.01 18.94 -24.79
CA PRO A 150 -3.62 18.58 -24.48
C PRO A 150 -3.00 17.63 -25.50
N VAL A 151 -1.68 17.64 -25.65
CA VAL A 151 -0.97 16.56 -26.34
C VAL A 151 -0.74 15.42 -25.35
N ARG A 152 -1.24 14.23 -25.66
CA ARG A 152 -1.15 13.07 -24.77
C ARG A 152 0.04 12.20 -25.14
N VAL A 153 0.90 11.90 -24.16
CA VAL A 153 2.04 10.99 -24.34
C VAL A 153 1.78 9.73 -23.52
N THR A 154 1.76 8.57 -24.19
CA THR A 154 1.43 7.29 -23.57
C THR A 154 2.50 6.25 -23.89
N TYR A 155 2.87 5.42 -22.92
CA TYR A 155 3.62 4.20 -23.14
C TYR A 155 3.18 3.12 -22.17
N SER A 156 3.29 1.87 -22.59
CA SER A 156 3.02 0.74 -21.70
C SER A 156 4.23 0.43 -20.83
N ALA A 157 3.97 0.20 -19.54
CA ALA A 157 4.97 -0.19 -18.56
C ALA A 157 4.44 -1.27 -17.63
N MET A 158 5.33 -2.10 -17.10
CA MET A 158 4.98 -3.01 -16.01
C MET A 158 4.68 -2.20 -14.76
N ARG A 159 3.58 -2.53 -14.07
CA ARG A 159 3.21 -1.97 -12.76
C ARG A 159 2.84 -3.05 -11.77
N ALA A 160 3.36 -2.88 -10.56
CA ALA A 160 2.88 -3.57 -9.38
C ALA A 160 1.63 -2.83 -8.87
N HIS A 161 0.56 -3.56 -8.60
CA HIS A 161 -0.67 -3.01 -8.05
C HIS A 161 -1.42 -4.09 -7.25
N THR A 162 -2.40 -3.67 -6.47
CA THR A 162 -3.36 -4.55 -5.81
C THR A 162 -4.75 -4.29 -6.36
N ASP A 163 -5.71 -5.13 -6.01
CA ASP A 163 -7.12 -4.77 -6.18
C ASP A 163 -7.48 -3.52 -5.38
N LYS A 164 -8.59 -2.88 -5.76
CA LYS A 164 -9.12 -1.72 -5.03
C LYS A 164 -9.44 -2.14 -3.60
N CYS A 165 -8.84 -1.45 -2.63
CA CYS A 165 -9.17 -1.67 -1.24
C CYS A 165 -10.65 -1.41 -0.96
N GLY A 166 -11.18 -2.10 0.05
CA GLY A 166 -12.57 -2.00 0.45
C GLY A 166 -12.95 -0.61 0.99
N ARG A 167 -14.17 -0.50 1.51
CA ARG A 167 -14.65 0.75 2.13
C ARG A 167 -13.93 0.99 3.45
N TRP A 168 -13.65 2.26 3.75
CA TRP A 168 -12.97 2.71 4.97
C TRP A 168 -14.01 3.17 6.00
N SER A 169 -14.84 2.24 6.49
CA SER A 169 -16.00 2.58 7.33
C SER A 169 -15.74 2.55 8.83
N ALA A 170 -14.66 1.88 9.27
CA ALA A 170 -14.31 1.77 10.68
C ALA A 170 -13.28 2.83 11.08
N ASP A 171 -13.32 3.26 12.35
CA ASP A 171 -12.29 4.12 12.93
C ASP A 171 -10.97 3.35 13.09
N ILE A 172 -9.89 3.90 12.55
CA ILE A 172 -8.54 3.30 12.61
C ILE A 172 -7.95 3.41 14.03
N GLY A 173 -8.45 4.34 14.85
CA GLY A 173 -8.03 4.54 16.23
C GLY A 173 -8.58 3.50 17.22
N ASP A 174 -9.60 2.73 16.84
CA ASP A 174 -10.15 1.68 17.70
C ASP A 174 -9.24 0.45 17.72
N THR A 175 -8.38 0.42 18.74
CA THR A 175 -7.35 -0.61 18.95
C THR A 175 -7.63 -1.48 20.17
N THR A 176 -8.86 -1.40 20.71
CA THR A 176 -9.25 -2.09 21.95
C THR A 176 -9.09 -3.61 21.87
N GLU A 177 -9.27 -4.20 20.69
CA GLU A 177 -9.13 -5.64 20.44
C GLU A 177 -7.72 -6.06 19.96
N ASN A 178 -6.78 -5.13 19.79
CA ASN A 178 -5.45 -5.37 19.23
C ASN A 178 -5.46 -6.16 17.90
N LYS A 179 -6.43 -5.86 17.03
CA LYS A 179 -6.58 -6.44 15.70
C LYS A 179 -6.19 -5.43 14.62
N HIS A 180 -5.79 -5.93 13.46
CA HIS A 180 -5.62 -5.10 12.28
C HIS A 180 -6.97 -4.47 11.87
N TYR A 181 -6.93 -3.21 11.42
CA TYR A 181 -8.11 -2.58 10.83
C TYR A 181 -8.47 -3.24 9.49
N THR A 182 -9.74 -3.13 9.09
CA THR A 182 -10.33 -3.89 7.97
C THR A 182 -9.55 -3.84 6.65
N ASN A 183 -8.85 -2.72 6.36
CA ASN A 183 -8.09 -2.54 5.11
C ASN A 183 -6.57 -2.58 5.31
N PHE A 184 -6.06 -3.04 6.46
CA PHE A 184 -4.63 -2.98 6.77
C PHE A 184 -3.78 -3.70 5.71
N GLY A 185 -4.08 -4.97 5.43
CA GLY A 185 -3.35 -5.74 4.41
C GLY A 185 -3.39 -5.08 3.03
N CYS A 186 -4.56 -4.67 2.56
CA CYS A 186 -4.70 -4.04 1.24
C CYS A 186 -3.93 -2.72 1.16
N SER A 187 -4.10 -1.83 2.13
CA SER A 187 -3.43 -0.52 2.13
C SER A 187 -1.92 -0.63 2.27
N TYR A 188 -1.43 -1.57 3.08
CA TYR A 188 -0.02 -1.87 3.18
C TYR A 188 0.55 -2.36 1.85
N GLN A 189 -0.11 -3.34 1.21
CA GLN A 189 0.33 -3.88 -0.09
C GLN A 189 0.23 -2.86 -1.22
N ASN A 190 -0.79 -2.00 -1.21
CA ASN A 190 -0.94 -0.93 -2.18
C ASN A 190 0.20 0.10 -2.05
N ASN A 191 0.52 0.51 -0.83
CA ASN A 191 1.62 1.43 -0.55
C ASN A 191 2.98 0.79 -0.90
N LEU A 192 3.17 -0.51 -0.61
CA LEU A 192 4.37 -1.23 -1.01
C LEU A 192 4.49 -1.28 -2.53
N ALA A 193 3.42 -1.67 -3.23
CA ALA A 193 3.37 -1.72 -4.69
C ALA A 193 3.68 -0.35 -5.34
N ALA A 194 3.21 0.75 -4.75
CA ALA A 194 3.50 2.10 -5.20
C ALA A 194 4.98 2.51 -5.01
N GLN A 195 5.65 1.96 -4.00
CA GLN A 195 7.07 2.23 -3.70
C GLN A 195 8.05 1.35 -4.49
N ILE A 196 7.57 0.27 -5.12
CA ILE A 196 8.43 -0.62 -5.90
C ILE A 196 8.94 0.10 -7.15
N ALA A 197 10.26 0.31 -7.18
CA ALA A 197 10.93 0.95 -8.31
C ALA A 197 10.87 0.11 -9.59
N ASN A 198 11.03 -1.21 -9.49
CA ASN A 198 10.91 -2.13 -10.62
C ASN A 198 9.99 -3.31 -10.28
N PRO A 199 8.78 -3.35 -10.84
CA PRO A 199 7.83 -4.44 -10.62
C PRO A 199 8.34 -5.82 -11.02
N ASN A 200 9.27 -5.93 -11.98
CA ASN A 200 9.80 -7.21 -12.43
C ASN A 200 10.60 -7.95 -11.34
N ASP A 201 11.09 -7.23 -10.32
CA ASP A 201 11.83 -7.84 -9.20
C ASP A 201 10.95 -8.75 -8.34
N LEU A 202 9.63 -8.61 -8.44
CA LEU A 202 8.68 -9.50 -7.78
C LEU A 202 8.47 -10.84 -8.52
N LEU A 203 8.80 -10.92 -9.82
CA LEU A 203 8.76 -12.17 -10.59
C LEU A 203 9.99 -13.05 -10.31
N GLY A 204 11.11 -12.42 -9.96
CA GLY A 204 12.35 -13.11 -9.63
C GLY A 204 13.49 -12.14 -9.36
N PRO A 205 14.56 -12.62 -8.68
CA PRO A 205 15.73 -11.80 -8.44
C PRO A 205 16.45 -11.48 -9.76
N ARG A 206 16.98 -10.26 -9.87
CA ARG A 206 17.92 -9.93 -10.93
C ARG A 206 19.20 -10.74 -10.78
N GLN A 207 19.94 -10.91 -11.87
CA GLN A 207 21.28 -11.48 -11.82
C GLN A 207 22.13 -10.68 -10.81
N GLN A 208 22.57 -11.36 -9.75
CA GLN A 208 23.47 -10.75 -8.78
C GLN A 208 24.84 -10.56 -9.43
N THR A 209 25.48 -9.43 -9.12
CA THR A 209 26.88 -9.25 -9.48
C THR A 209 27.75 -10.26 -8.73
N PRO A 210 28.88 -10.70 -9.32
CA PRO A 210 29.82 -11.57 -8.62
C PRO A 210 30.26 -10.96 -7.30
N VAL A 211 30.43 -11.80 -6.29
CA VAL A 211 30.92 -11.38 -4.98
C VAL A 211 32.37 -10.90 -5.09
N ASP A 212 32.63 -9.66 -4.65
CA ASP A 212 33.99 -9.20 -4.37
C ASP A 212 34.41 -9.68 -2.97
N ALA A 213 35.05 -10.85 -2.92
CA ALA A 213 35.52 -11.47 -1.68
C ALA A 213 36.58 -10.61 -0.97
N THR A 214 37.44 -9.92 -1.72
CA THR A 214 38.52 -9.08 -1.19
C THR A 214 37.95 -7.88 -0.43
N ARG A 215 37.01 -7.15 -1.05
CA ARG A 215 36.36 -6.01 -0.40
C ARG A 215 35.56 -6.43 0.82
N ARG A 216 34.85 -7.56 0.76
CA ARG A 216 34.11 -8.10 1.91
C ARG A 216 35.03 -8.43 3.08
N GLY A 217 36.19 -9.06 2.81
CA GLY A 217 37.20 -9.34 3.84
C GLY A 217 37.68 -8.07 4.55
N VAL A 218 38.02 -7.04 3.79
CA VAL A 218 38.45 -5.73 4.35
C VAL A 218 37.37 -5.10 5.23
N VAL A 219 36.11 -5.13 4.82
CA VAL A 219 35.00 -4.56 5.60
C VAL A 219 34.77 -5.34 6.90
N ILE A 220 34.76 -6.67 6.83
CA ILE A 220 34.60 -7.54 8.01
C ILE A 220 35.74 -7.30 9.01
N ASP A 221 36.97 -7.24 8.52
CA ASP A 221 38.14 -6.95 9.38
C ASP A 221 38.06 -5.54 9.99
N GLY A 222 37.53 -4.56 9.25
CA GLY A 222 37.25 -3.23 9.78
C GLY A 222 36.28 -3.25 10.95
N TYR A 223 35.16 -3.98 10.85
CA TYR A 223 34.21 -4.13 11.96
C TYR A 223 34.80 -4.90 13.15
N ARG A 224 35.59 -5.95 12.90
CA ARG A 224 36.25 -6.72 13.96
C ARG A 224 37.30 -5.93 14.73
N LYS A 225 38.01 -5.03 14.04
CA LYS A 225 39.06 -4.18 14.62
C LYS A 225 38.54 -2.83 15.11
N ALA A 226 37.24 -2.55 14.94
CA ALA A 226 36.64 -1.32 15.42
C ALA A 226 36.79 -1.25 16.95
N PRO A 227 37.37 -0.18 17.51
CA PRO A 227 37.47 -0.03 18.95
C PRO A 227 36.05 0.07 19.54
N PHE A 228 35.77 -0.71 20.57
CA PHE A 228 34.55 -0.53 21.36
C PHE A 228 34.58 0.88 21.97
N TYR A 229 33.58 1.70 21.66
CA TYR A 229 33.41 2.95 22.37
C TYR A 229 32.94 2.65 23.79
N THR A 230 33.86 2.71 24.75
CA THR A 230 33.53 2.78 26.18
C THR A 230 33.45 4.25 26.57
N PRO A 231 32.26 4.81 26.85
CA PRO A 231 32.18 6.17 27.36
C PRO A 231 32.95 6.25 28.68
N ALA A 232 33.86 7.20 28.81
CA ALA A 232 34.50 7.48 30.09
C ALA A 232 33.42 7.89 31.10
N PRO A 233 33.33 7.26 32.30
CA PRO A 233 32.40 7.70 33.31
C PRO A 233 32.76 9.14 33.70
N ARG A 234 31.83 10.08 33.48
CA ARG A 234 31.98 11.44 34.02
C ARG A 234 31.89 11.32 35.53
N THR A 235 33.00 11.49 36.22
CA THR A 235 32.97 11.77 37.66
C THR A 235 32.30 13.12 37.83
N GLU A 236 31.11 13.14 38.44
CA GLU A 236 30.47 14.38 38.84
C GLU A 236 31.40 15.14 39.78
N VAL A 237 31.66 16.39 39.39
CA VAL A 237 32.24 17.52 40.13
C VAL A 237 32.77 17.19 41.53
N GLU A 238 34.09 17.22 41.67
CA GLU A 238 34.76 17.22 42.97
C GLU A 238 34.52 18.59 43.65
N TYR A 239 33.81 18.57 44.77
CA TYR A 239 33.39 19.76 45.56
C TYR A 239 34.51 20.27 46.47
#